data_AF-A0A920MU67-F1
#
_entry.id   AF-A0A920MU67-F1
#
_cell.length_a   1.000
_cell.length_b   1.000
_cell.length_c   1.000
_cell.angle_alpha   90.00
_cell.angle_beta   90.00
_cell.angle_gamma   90.00
#
_symmetry.space_group_name_H-M   'P 1'
#
loop_
_entity.id
_entity.type
_entity.pdbx_description
1 polymer ?
#
loop_
_entity_poly.entity_id
_entity_poly.type
_entity_poly.pdbx_seq_one_letter_code
_entity_poly.pdbx_strand_id
1 'polypeptide(L)' 'MGYSVAEGPEVETAWYNFEALNIPDWHPARGNFDTIFVDLW' A
#
# COMPACT_ATOMS: atom_id res chain seq x y z
N MET A 1 4.27 23.14 -15.87
CA MET A 1 4.52 21.74 -15.45
C MET A 1 3.24 20.89 -15.44
N GLY A 2 2.02 21.44 -15.32
CA GLY A 2 0.78 20.71 -15.67
C GLY A 2 0.30 19.61 -14.71
N TYR A 3 0.93 19.46 -13.54
CA TYR A 3 0.49 18.52 -12.50
C TYR A 3 -0.65 19.10 -11.66
N SER A 4 -1.45 18.21 -11.07
CA SER A 4 -2.49 18.53 -10.07
C SER A 4 -2.22 17.79 -8.76
N VAL A 5 -2.72 18.34 -7.64
CA VAL A 5 -2.70 17.66 -6.34
C VAL A 5 -3.81 16.61 -6.30
N ALA A 6 -3.52 15.44 -5.72
CA ALA A 6 -4.50 14.39 -5.43
C ALA A 6 -4.33 13.93 -3.98
N GLU A 7 -5.44 13.50 -3.37
CA GLU A 7 -5.49 12.96 -2.01
C GLU A 7 -5.92 11.49 -2.06
N GLY A 8 -5.58 10.74 -1.02
CA GLY A 8 -5.92 9.33 -0.87
C GLY A 8 -6.22 8.99 0.60
N PRO A 9 -6.77 7.79 0.86
CA PRO A 9 -7.09 7.37 2.22
C PRO A 9 -5.81 7.09 3.03
N GLU A 10 -5.86 7.30 4.35
CA GLU A 10 -4.76 6.94 5.26
C GLU A 10 -4.72 5.43 5.55
N VAL A 11 -5.91 4.81 5.66
CA VAL A 11 -6.05 3.35 5.78
C VAL A 11 -6.31 2.78 4.39
N GLU A 12 -5.39 1.95 3.91
CA GLU A 12 -5.40 1.43 2.55
C GLU A 12 -5.48 -0.11 2.54
N THR A 13 -5.97 -0.65 1.43
CA THR A 13 -6.01 -2.08 1.13
C THR A 13 -4.62 -2.64 0.78
N ALA A 14 -4.40 -3.93 1.03
CA ALA A 14 -3.16 -4.60 0.65
C ALA A 14 -2.88 -4.52 -0.86
N TRP A 15 -3.94 -4.52 -1.68
CA TRP A 15 -3.83 -4.43 -3.12
C TRP A 15 -3.15 -3.14 -3.58
N TYR A 16 -3.65 -1.97 -3.19
CA TYR A 16 -3.08 -0.69 -3.67
C TYR A 16 -1.75 -0.35 -2.99
N ASN A 17 -1.54 -0.78 -1.75
CA ASN A 17 -0.26 -0.56 -1.06
C ASN A 17 0.86 -1.48 -1.55
N PHE A 18 0.57 -2.68 -2.08
CA PHE A 18 1.60 -3.68 -2.40
C PHE A 18 1.41 -4.38 -3.74
N GLU A 19 0.30 -5.09 -3.94
CA GLU A 19 0.14 -6.00 -5.09
C GLU A 19 0.14 -5.25 -6.42
N ALA A 20 -0.56 -4.12 -6.48
CA ALA A 20 -0.58 -3.23 -7.66
C ALA A 20 0.81 -2.62 -7.96
N LEU A 21 1.68 -2.56 -6.94
CA LEU A 21 3.06 -2.10 -7.05
C LEU A 21 4.05 -3.25 -7.27
N ASN A 22 3.56 -4.43 -7.68
CA ASN A 22 4.34 -5.63 -7.96
C ASN A 22 5.06 -6.22 -6.73
N ILE A 23 4.44 -6.12 -5.56
CA ILE A 23 4.93 -6.67 -4.28
C ILE A 23 3.91 -7.69 -3.75
N PRO A 24 3.89 -8.94 -4.27
CA PRO A 24 2.98 -9.97 -3.77
C PRO A 24 3.29 -10.37 -2.31
N ASP A 25 2.35 -11.05 -1.65
CA ASP A 25 2.41 -11.40 -0.21
C ASP A 25 3.69 -12.10 0.24
N TRP A 26 4.25 -12.97 -0.61
CA TRP A 26 5.46 -13.73 -0.32
C TRP A 26 6.76 -12.98 -0.67
N HIS A 27 6.68 -11.79 -1.28
CA HIS A 27 7.83 -11.09 -1.80
C HIS A 27 8.73 -10.58 -0.66
N PRO A 28 10.06 -10.82 -0.67
CA PRO A 28 10.95 -10.37 0.39
C PRO A 28 10.90 -8.86 0.65
N ALA A 29 10.70 -8.06 -0.41
CA ALA A 29 10.55 -6.61 -0.27
C ALA A 29 9.35 -6.17 0.58
N ARG A 30 8.34 -7.04 0.78
CA ARG A 30 7.21 -6.74 1.67
C ARG A 30 7.66 -6.62 3.13
N GLY A 31 8.71 -7.34 3.51
CA GLY A 31 9.34 -7.24 4.83
C GLY A 31 10.19 -5.98 5.02
N ASN A 32 10.41 -5.15 3.99
CA ASN A 32 11.09 -3.87 4.15
C ASN A 32 10.18 -2.78 4.73
N PHE A 33 8.87 -3.06 4.86
CA PHE A 33 7.86 -2.14 5.38
C PHE A 33 7.24 -2.70 6.65
N ASP A 34 7.37 -1.97 7.76
CA ASP A 34 6.67 -2.27 9.01
C ASP A 34 5.20 -1.82 8.91
N THR A 35 4.36 -2.69 8.35
CA THR A 35 2.94 -2.39 8.08
C THR A 35 2.09 -2.58 9.33
N ILE A 36 1.29 -1.57 9.67
CA ILE A 36 0.25 -1.68 10.71
C ILE A 36 -1.01 -2.25 10.06
N PHE A 37 -1.31 -3.52 10.34
CA PHE A 37 -2.55 -4.15 9.89
C PHE A 37 -3.71 -3.77 10.81
N VAL A 38 -4.84 -3.41 10.20
CA VAL A 38 -6.08 -3.09 10.91
C VAL A 38 -7.04 -4.27 10.81
N ASP A 39 -7.66 -4.62 11.93
CA ASP A 39 -8.76 -5.58 11.94
C ASP A 39 -10.07 -4.81 11.78
N LEU A 40 -10.73 -5.00 10.64
CA LEU A 40 -12.02 -4.40 10.34
C LEU A 40 -13.05 -5.52 10.44
N TRP A 41 -13.58 -5.68 11.67
CA TRP A 41 -14.69 -6.54 12.14
C TRP A 41 -15.27 -7.59 11.17
#